data_AF-A0A363MY24-F1
#
_entry.id   AF-A0A363MY24-F1
#
_cell.length_a   1.000
_cell.length_b   1.000
_cell.length_c   1.000
_cell.angle_alpha   90.00
_cell.angle_beta   90.00
_cell.angle_gamma   90.00
#
_symmetry.space_group_name_H-M   'P 1'
#
loop_
_entity.id
_entity.type
_entity.pdbx_description
1 polymer ?
#
loop_
_entity_poly.entity_id
_entity_poly.type
_entity_poly.pdbx_seq_one_letter_code
_entity_poly.pdbx_strand_id
1 'polypeptide(L)'
;MKLKYLFVLLVFASCQKEQTKPKIADLNHTQIPEIAVPDTKETEERSLKTDTILLSNEKDAEVTHILANLIEQKADKDSVVTSKFRLDFYQNKNKVASSKVSIKNYEKGSEWSGSNGLTYTSDKNSSFIKIDFGYPACGYTYENYLFYFKNGNLQLVHEWESMSDSGWGTWTEFIGDVSGKDPESFYCKIVSYDPTDDDSEDLGIVTYSDSTSFSLKGNHWKKKLLSAKDKPYFEKKMTFNEFHQQD
;
A
#
# COMPACT_ATOMS: atom_id res chain seq x y z
N MET A 1 -39.83 -67.10 37.82
CA MET A 1 -38.52 -67.05 37.12
C MET A 1 -38.77 -66.58 35.70
N LYS A 2 -38.06 -65.67 35.04
CA LYS A 2 -37.00 -64.72 35.38
C LYS A 2 -37.00 -63.71 34.21
N LEU A 3 -37.04 -62.43 34.56
CA LEU A 3 -36.62 -61.22 33.85
C LEU A 3 -35.96 -61.37 32.44
N LYS A 4 -36.54 -60.75 31.40
CA LYS A 4 -35.83 -60.06 30.28
C LYS A 4 -36.79 -58.98 29.72
N TYR A 5 -36.57 -57.68 30.02
CA TYR A 5 -35.81 -56.69 29.23
C TYR A 5 -36.29 -56.65 27.76
N LEU A 6 -36.63 -55.54 27.11
CA LEU A 6 -36.52 -54.11 27.39
C LEU A 6 -37.41 -53.44 26.32
N PHE A 7 -38.31 -52.54 26.71
CA PHE A 7 -39.11 -51.74 25.78
C PHE A 7 -38.19 -50.65 25.20
N VAL A 8 -37.98 -50.63 23.88
CA VAL A 8 -37.32 -49.51 23.19
C VAL A 8 -38.25 -49.04 22.07
N LEU A 9 -38.99 -47.97 22.35
CA LEU A 9 -39.68 -47.15 21.38
C LEU A 9 -38.64 -46.26 20.69
N LEU A 10 -38.30 -46.57 19.44
CA LEU A 10 -37.53 -45.69 18.56
C LEU A 10 -38.43 -44.54 18.10
N VAL A 11 -38.35 -43.41 18.80
CA VAL A 11 -38.86 -42.13 18.32
C VAL A 11 -37.88 -41.62 17.28
N PHE A 12 -38.24 -41.72 16.00
CA PHE A 12 -37.57 -41.00 14.91
C PHE A 12 -37.91 -39.51 15.02
N ALA A 13 -37.17 -38.80 15.87
CA ALA A 13 -37.13 -37.34 15.86
C ALA A 13 -36.33 -36.89 14.63
N SER A 14 -37.04 -36.64 13.52
CA SER A 14 -36.53 -35.91 12.36
C SER A 14 -36.26 -34.46 12.77
N CYS A 15 -35.02 -34.16 13.15
CA CYS A 15 -34.54 -32.79 13.25
C CYS A 15 -34.27 -32.29 11.82
N GLN A 16 -35.24 -31.60 11.22
CA GLN A 16 -34.99 -30.74 10.07
C GLN A 16 -33.98 -29.67 10.51
N LYS A 17 -32.73 -29.86 10.12
CA LYS A 17 -31.66 -28.89 10.31
C LYS A 17 -32.01 -27.69 9.42
N GLU A 18 -32.52 -26.63 10.03
CA GLU A 18 -32.72 -25.34 9.38
C GLU A 18 -31.41 -24.95 8.68
N GLN A 19 -31.51 -24.70 7.36
CA GLN A 19 -30.44 -24.12 6.59
C GLN A 19 -30.26 -22.67 7.03
N THR A 20 -29.37 -22.47 7.99
CA THR A 20 -28.86 -21.15 8.33
C THR A 20 -28.16 -20.60 7.10
N LYS A 21 -28.74 -19.54 6.54
CA LYS A 21 -28.19 -18.70 5.46
C LYS A 21 -26.68 -18.52 5.66
N PRO A 22 -25.84 -18.62 4.61
CA PRO A 22 -24.43 -18.32 4.74
C PRO A 22 -24.32 -16.85 5.15
N LYS A 23 -23.95 -16.65 6.41
CA LYS A 23 -23.47 -15.39 6.94
C LYS A 23 -22.22 -15.10 6.10
N ILE A 24 -22.35 -14.19 5.13
CA ILE A 24 -21.21 -13.60 4.44
C ILE A 24 -20.29 -13.16 5.58
N ALA A 25 -19.17 -13.86 5.71
CA ALA A 25 -18.13 -13.47 6.62
C ALA A 25 -17.72 -12.08 6.15
N ASP A 26 -18.02 -11.06 6.96
CA ASP A 26 -17.32 -9.79 6.93
C ASP A 26 -15.84 -10.15 6.94
N LEU A 27 -15.23 -10.11 5.75
CA LEU A 27 -13.80 -10.29 5.59
C LEU A 27 -13.17 -9.17 6.41
N ASN A 28 -12.53 -9.64 7.47
CA ASN A 28 -11.88 -8.84 8.49
C ASN A 28 -11.26 -7.58 7.90
N HIS A 29 -11.76 -6.47 8.43
CA HIS A 29 -11.13 -5.18 8.41
C HIS A 29 -9.68 -5.36 8.86
N THR A 30 -8.74 -5.41 7.91
CA THR A 30 -7.32 -5.24 8.23
C THR A 30 -7.19 -3.80 8.74
N GLN A 31 -7.26 -3.65 10.06
CA GLN A 31 -6.94 -2.41 10.75
C GLN A 31 -5.50 -2.05 10.36
N ILE A 32 -5.38 -1.03 9.52
CA ILE A 32 -4.13 -0.31 9.31
C ILE A 32 -3.74 0.27 10.67
N PRO A 33 -2.45 0.25 11.04
CA PRO A 33 -2.02 0.96 12.23
C PRO A 33 -2.44 2.43 12.19
N GLU A 34 -2.77 2.86 13.39
CA GLU A 34 -3.40 4.11 13.81
C GLU A 34 -2.74 5.37 13.25
N ILE A 35 -3.63 6.34 12.99
CA ILE A 35 -3.40 7.73 12.63
C ILE A 35 -2.22 8.32 13.42
N ALA A 36 -1.18 8.79 12.74
CA ALA A 36 -0.17 9.65 13.37
C ALA A 36 -0.79 11.02 13.64
N VAL A 37 -1.41 11.16 14.82
CA VAL A 37 -1.75 12.47 15.40
C VAL A 37 -0.43 13.24 15.54
N PRO A 38 -0.36 14.53 15.18
CA PRO A 38 0.85 15.31 15.36
C PRO A 38 1.16 15.43 16.85
N ASP A 39 2.13 14.63 17.31
CA ASP A 39 2.66 14.72 18.67
C ASP A 39 3.40 16.05 18.79
N THR A 40 2.75 17.03 19.42
CA THR A 40 3.32 18.37 19.67
C THR A 40 4.40 18.36 20.75
N LYS A 41 4.89 17.18 21.17
CA LYS A 41 6.02 16.99 22.09
C LYS A 41 6.81 15.70 21.81
N GLU A 42 7.15 15.41 20.55
CA GLU A 42 8.21 14.43 20.29
C GLU A 42 9.54 14.98 20.85
N THR A 43 10.03 14.35 21.93
CA THR A 43 11.44 14.44 22.33
C THR A 43 12.26 14.18 21.07
N GLU A 44 13.16 15.10 20.68
CA GLU A 44 13.92 14.98 19.44
C GLU A 44 14.68 13.64 19.41
N GLU A 45 14.10 12.64 18.76
CA GLU A 45 14.79 11.39 18.45
C GLU A 45 16.00 11.76 17.58
N ARG A 46 17.19 11.46 18.08
CA ARG A 46 18.45 11.78 17.41
C ARG A 46 18.55 10.99 16.10
N SER A 47 18.65 11.71 14.99
CA SER A 47 18.86 11.13 13.67
C SER A 47 20.28 10.55 13.54
N LEU A 48 20.39 9.35 12.96
CA LEU A 48 21.63 8.70 12.55
C LEU A 48 22.09 9.19 11.17
N LYS A 49 21.15 9.46 10.28
CA LYS A 49 21.35 9.96 8.92
C LYS A 49 20.07 10.68 8.49
N THR A 50 20.20 11.81 7.79
CA THR A 50 19.06 12.53 7.25
C THR A 50 19.22 12.68 5.75
N ASP A 51 18.22 12.23 5.00
CA ASP A 51 18.07 12.45 3.56
C ASP A 51 16.98 13.50 3.30
N THR A 52 17.03 14.16 2.15
CA THR A 52 16.05 15.19 1.75
C THR A 52 15.32 14.76 0.49
N ILE A 53 13.99 14.74 0.54
CA ILE A 53 13.10 14.48 -0.59
C ILE A 53 12.52 15.82 -1.02
N LEU A 54 12.89 16.30 -2.21
CA LEU A 54 12.36 17.54 -2.77
C LEU A 54 11.05 17.26 -3.52
N LEU A 55 9.96 17.93 -3.15
CA LEU A 55 8.66 17.77 -3.80
C LEU A 55 8.31 18.93 -4.71
N SER A 56 8.54 20.16 -4.24
CA SER A 56 8.24 21.38 -4.98
C SER A 56 9.19 22.51 -4.63
N ASN A 57 9.51 23.33 -5.64
CA ASN A 57 10.24 24.59 -5.48
C ASN A 57 9.31 25.80 -5.30
N GLU A 58 8.00 25.59 -5.34
CA GLU A 58 7.01 26.65 -5.18
C GLU A 58 6.83 27.01 -3.70
N LYS A 59 6.88 28.31 -3.39
CA LYS A 59 6.82 28.79 -2.00
C LYS A 59 5.48 28.53 -1.32
N ASP A 60 4.42 28.41 -2.12
CA ASP A 60 3.04 28.30 -1.66
C ASP A 60 2.55 26.84 -1.61
N ALA A 61 3.40 25.88 -1.98
CA ALA A 61 3.09 24.46 -1.82
C ALA A 61 2.84 24.12 -0.34
N GLU A 62 1.86 23.24 -0.08
CA GLU A 62 1.54 22.80 1.29
C GLU A 62 2.70 22.02 1.93
N VAL A 63 3.46 21.28 1.12
CA VAL A 63 4.72 20.63 1.49
C VAL A 63 5.74 20.88 0.38
N THR A 64 6.88 21.46 0.73
CA THR A 64 7.97 21.73 -0.21
C THR A 64 8.99 20.60 -0.24
N HIS A 65 9.28 20.00 0.91
CA HIS A 65 10.22 18.89 1.04
C HIS A 65 9.94 18.04 2.28
N ILE A 66 10.54 16.86 2.30
CA ILE A 66 10.50 15.92 3.42
C ILE A 66 11.95 15.64 3.86
N LEU A 67 12.19 15.65 5.16
CA LEU A 67 13.43 15.13 5.74
C LEU A 67 13.20 13.70 6.22
N ALA A 68 13.86 12.74 5.60
CA ALA A 68 13.82 11.35 6.00
C ALA A 68 14.95 11.08 7.00
N ASN A 69 14.62 11.04 8.29
CA ASN A 69 15.57 10.85 9.38
C ASN A 69 15.63 9.37 9.76
N LEU A 70 16.76 8.70 9.53
CA LEU A 70 17.02 7.37 10.05
C LEU A 70 17.16 7.44 11.58
N ILE A 71 16.22 6.86 12.32
CA ILE A 71 16.20 6.91 13.79
C ILE A 71 16.72 5.62 14.42
N GLU A 72 16.58 4.49 13.74
CA GLU A 72 17.01 3.18 14.23
C GLU A 72 17.36 2.27 13.05
N GLN A 73 18.42 1.48 13.19
CA GLN A 73 18.75 0.40 12.26
C GLN A 73 19.17 -0.83 13.05
N LYS A 74 18.55 -1.98 12.78
CA LYS A 74 18.79 -3.24 13.47
C LYS A 74 18.82 -4.40 12.48
N ALA A 75 19.81 -5.26 12.61
CA ALA A 75 19.82 -6.56 11.95
C ALA A 75 19.18 -7.60 12.88
N ASP A 76 18.35 -8.48 12.32
CA ASP A 76 17.86 -9.64 13.06
C ASP A 76 18.83 -10.84 12.97
N LYS A 77 18.38 -11.99 13.47
CA LYS A 77 19.20 -13.21 13.51
C LYS A 77 19.52 -13.77 12.13
N ASP A 78 18.70 -13.44 11.14
CA ASP A 78 18.83 -13.87 9.75
C ASP A 78 19.56 -12.82 8.90
N SER A 79 20.19 -11.84 9.56
CA SER A 79 20.90 -10.71 8.94
C SER A 79 19.99 -9.79 8.11
N VAL A 80 18.67 -9.86 8.30
CA VAL A 80 17.74 -8.92 7.68
C VAL A 80 17.83 -7.59 8.41
N VAL A 81 18.23 -6.55 7.68
CA VAL A 81 18.35 -5.19 8.22
C VAL A 81 17.00 -4.50 8.14
N THR A 82 16.45 -4.14 9.29
CA THR A 82 15.28 -3.27 9.41
C THR A 82 15.72 -1.87 9.82
N SER A 83 15.32 -0.88 9.04
CA SER A 83 15.58 0.55 9.30
C SER A 83 14.26 1.26 9.61
N LYS A 84 14.23 2.07 10.66
CA LYS A 84 13.10 2.94 10.98
C LYS A 84 13.44 4.37 10.64
N PHE A 85 12.52 5.04 9.97
CA PHE A 85 12.65 6.43 9.59
C PHE A 85 11.54 7.27 10.22
N ARG A 86 11.89 8.49 10.64
CA ARG A 86 10.96 9.58 10.87
C ARG A 86 10.99 10.51 9.67
N LEU A 87 9.88 10.57 8.96
CA LEU A 87 9.63 11.47 7.85
C LEU A 87 9.06 12.77 8.39
N ASP A 88 9.82 13.85 8.32
CA ASP A 88 9.39 15.19 8.73
C ASP A 88 9.01 16.00 7.50
N PHE A 89 7.75 16.43 7.42
CA PHE A 89 7.19 17.17 6.30
C PHE A 89 7.33 18.66 6.57
N TYR A 90 7.84 19.41 5.59
CA TYR A 90 8.12 20.84 5.74
C TYR A 90 7.39 21.67 4.70
N GLN A 91 6.88 22.81 5.16
CA GLN A 91 6.55 23.94 4.31
C GLN A 91 7.65 25.00 4.47
N ASN A 92 8.45 25.18 3.43
CA ASN A 92 9.62 26.07 3.45
C ASN A 92 10.61 25.73 4.58
N LYS A 93 10.55 26.43 5.71
CA LYS A 93 11.42 26.18 6.88
C LYS A 93 10.66 25.63 8.09
N ASN A 94 9.34 25.54 8.00
CA ASN A 94 8.49 25.15 9.12
C ASN A 94 8.13 23.67 8.96
N LYS A 95 8.43 22.86 9.98
CA LYS A 95 7.91 21.50 10.05
C LYS A 95 6.40 21.56 10.25
N VAL A 96 5.63 20.92 9.39
CA VAL A 96 4.16 20.92 9.42
C VAL A 96 3.58 19.60 9.89
N ALA A 97 4.29 18.48 9.70
CA ALA A 97 3.87 17.17 10.17
C ALA A 97 5.07 16.21 10.28
N SER A 98 4.86 15.07 10.94
CA SER A 98 5.82 13.96 11.01
C SER A 98 5.09 12.63 10.88
N SER A 99 5.73 11.62 10.28
CA SER A 99 5.26 10.24 10.24
C SER A 99 6.43 9.27 10.41
N LYS A 100 6.19 8.07 10.91
CA LYS A 100 7.22 7.03 11.06
C LYS A 100 6.94 5.87 10.12
N VAL A 101 7.97 5.39 9.45
CA VAL A 101 7.91 4.22 8.56
C VAL A 101 9.03 3.25 8.91
N SER A 102 8.83 1.97 8.60
CA SER A 102 9.82 0.92 8.80
C SER A 102 10.08 0.22 7.48
N ILE A 103 11.33 0.21 7.05
CA ILE A 103 11.79 -0.45 5.84
C ILE A 103 12.49 -1.73 6.24
N LYS A 104 12.01 -2.86 5.72
CA LYS A 104 12.69 -4.15 5.85
C LYS A 104 13.69 -4.30 4.71
N ASN A 105 14.65 -5.20 4.86
CA ASN A 105 15.68 -5.46 3.84
C ASN A 105 16.40 -4.18 3.39
N TYR A 106 16.72 -3.28 4.33
CA TYR A 106 17.39 -2.03 4.00
C TYR A 106 18.72 -2.30 3.27
N GLU A 107 18.82 -1.79 2.05
CA GLU A 107 20.01 -1.94 1.23
C GLU A 107 20.82 -0.64 1.20
N LYS A 108 22.13 -0.77 1.44
CA LYS A 108 23.04 0.37 1.40
C LYS A 108 23.15 0.89 -0.03
N GLY A 109 22.94 2.19 -0.20
CA GLY A 109 22.90 2.83 -1.52
C GLY A 109 21.47 3.05 -2.04
N SER A 110 20.46 2.60 -1.29
CA SER A 110 19.08 2.99 -1.55
C SER A 110 18.86 4.48 -1.35
N GLU A 111 18.00 5.03 -2.19
CA GLU A 111 17.70 6.46 -2.25
C GLU A 111 16.22 6.70 -2.00
N TRP A 112 15.89 7.91 -1.53
CA TRP A 112 14.52 8.37 -1.42
C TRP A 112 14.15 9.21 -2.63
N SER A 113 12.94 9.03 -3.13
CA SER A 113 12.35 9.90 -4.15
C SER A 113 10.89 10.21 -3.80
N GLY A 114 10.31 11.22 -4.47
CA GLY A 114 8.94 11.62 -4.19
C GLY A 114 8.37 12.64 -5.16
N SER A 115 7.04 12.70 -5.18
CA SER A 115 6.27 13.60 -6.05
C SER A 115 4.89 13.89 -5.44
N ASN A 116 4.27 14.99 -5.88
CA ASN A 116 2.87 15.28 -5.55
C ASN A 116 1.94 14.62 -6.58
N GLY A 117 0.80 14.09 -6.11
CA GLY A 117 -0.22 13.48 -6.96
C GLY A 117 -0.44 12.00 -6.71
N LEU A 118 -1.58 11.50 -7.22
CA LEU A 118 -1.88 10.06 -7.27
C LEU A 118 -1.23 9.41 -8.50
N THR A 119 -1.17 10.15 -9.61
CA THR A 119 -0.68 9.71 -10.92
C THR A 119 0.17 10.80 -11.57
N TYR A 120 0.84 10.49 -12.69
CA TYR A 120 1.65 11.46 -13.43
C TYR A 120 0.83 12.61 -14.05
N THR A 121 -0.49 12.45 -14.20
CA THR A 121 -1.40 13.49 -14.70
C THR A 121 -2.03 14.33 -13.59
N SER A 122 -1.75 14.02 -12.33
CA SER A 122 -2.31 14.76 -11.20
C SER A 122 -1.83 16.21 -11.17
N ASP A 123 -2.66 17.09 -10.61
CA ASP A 123 -2.30 18.48 -10.38
C ASP A 123 -1.08 18.58 -9.45
N LYS A 124 -0.15 19.51 -9.74
CA LYS A 124 1.05 19.76 -8.93
C LYS A 124 0.71 20.22 -7.50
N ASN A 125 -0.47 20.79 -7.32
CA ASN A 125 -1.03 21.23 -6.03
C ASN A 125 -1.86 20.16 -5.32
N SER A 126 -1.81 18.90 -5.78
CA SER A 126 -2.46 17.78 -5.11
C SER A 126 -2.04 17.67 -3.64
N SER A 127 -2.99 17.41 -2.75
CA SER A 127 -2.72 17.09 -1.34
C SER A 127 -2.15 15.69 -1.14
N PHE A 128 -2.16 14.84 -2.18
CA PHE A 128 -1.46 13.56 -2.17
C PHE A 128 0.04 13.73 -2.41
N ILE A 129 0.83 13.00 -1.63
CA ILE A 129 2.29 12.95 -1.73
C ILE A 129 2.69 11.49 -1.84
N LYS A 130 3.32 11.13 -2.96
CA LYS A 130 3.94 9.82 -3.15
C LYS A 130 5.41 9.92 -2.81
N ILE A 131 5.90 8.97 -2.02
CA ILE A 131 7.33 8.78 -1.79
C ILE A 131 7.69 7.32 -1.98
N ASP A 132 8.91 7.10 -2.42
CA ASP A 132 9.47 5.77 -2.65
C ASP A 132 10.90 5.69 -2.11
N PHE A 133 11.28 4.48 -1.72
CA PHE A 133 12.60 4.16 -1.22
C PHE A 133 13.05 2.84 -1.83
N GLY A 134 14.22 2.85 -2.49
CA GLY A 134 14.76 1.64 -3.10
C GLY A 134 16.16 1.86 -3.67
N TYR A 135 16.81 0.76 -4.04
CA TYR A 135 18.09 0.81 -4.73
C TYR A 135 17.87 1.14 -6.21
N PRO A 136 18.56 2.17 -6.77
CA PRO A 136 18.33 2.66 -8.13
C PRO A 136 18.91 1.74 -9.22
N ALA A 137 18.47 0.48 -9.25
CA ALA A 137 18.79 -0.50 -10.27
C ALA A 137 17.58 -1.37 -10.65
N CYS A 138 17.61 -1.94 -11.86
CA CYS A 138 16.59 -2.82 -12.38
C CYS A 138 16.42 -4.07 -11.50
N GLY A 139 15.17 -4.52 -11.32
CA GLY A 139 14.85 -5.74 -10.57
C GLY A 139 14.89 -5.60 -9.04
N TYR A 140 15.24 -4.43 -8.51
CA TYR A 140 15.18 -4.17 -7.07
C TYR A 140 13.78 -3.74 -6.63
N THR A 141 13.40 -4.18 -5.44
CA THR A 141 12.13 -3.80 -4.81
C THR A 141 12.24 -2.40 -4.21
N TYR A 142 11.18 -1.62 -4.43
CA TYR A 142 10.94 -0.32 -3.85
C TYR A 142 9.80 -0.40 -2.85
N GLU A 143 10.00 0.23 -1.70
CA GLU A 143 8.97 0.50 -0.71
C GLU A 143 8.31 1.81 -1.06
N ASN A 144 6.99 1.81 -1.25
CA ASN A 144 6.24 2.97 -1.68
C ASN A 144 5.22 3.38 -0.64
N TYR A 145 4.99 4.69 -0.51
CA TYR A 145 4.05 5.26 0.42
C TYR A 145 3.24 6.36 -0.25
N LEU A 146 1.93 6.34 -0.01
CA LEU A 146 1.01 7.40 -0.40
C LEU A 146 0.52 8.10 0.85
N PHE A 147 0.91 9.36 1.01
CA PHE A 147 0.42 10.25 2.03
C PHE A 147 -0.66 11.18 1.49
N TYR A 148 -1.52 11.65 2.38
CA TYR A 148 -2.43 12.76 2.15
C TYR A 148 -2.18 13.83 3.21
N PHE A 149 -1.81 15.03 2.78
CA PHE A 149 -1.61 16.18 3.65
C PHE A 149 -2.59 17.28 3.26
N LYS A 150 -3.49 17.64 4.17
CA LYS A 150 -4.46 18.71 3.93
C LYS A 150 -4.87 19.39 5.22
N ASN A 151 -4.95 20.72 5.21
CA ASN A 151 -5.36 21.53 6.36
C ASN A 151 -4.57 21.17 7.64
N GLY A 152 -3.26 20.92 7.51
CA GLY A 152 -2.39 20.56 8.64
C GLY A 152 -2.55 19.13 9.17
N ASN A 153 -3.34 18.28 8.52
CA ASN A 153 -3.50 16.87 8.88
C ASN A 153 -2.76 16.00 7.88
N LEU A 154 -1.83 15.17 8.38
CA LEU A 154 -1.11 14.17 7.60
C LEU A 154 -1.69 12.78 7.85
N GLN A 155 -1.93 12.01 6.80
CA GLN A 155 -2.34 10.62 6.88
C GLN A 155 -1.54 9.76 5.91
N LEU A 156 -1.00 8.62 6.38
CA LEU A 156 -0.56 7.54 5.52
C LEU A 156 -1.79 6.81 4.97
N VAL A 157 -2.02 6.92 3.66
CA VAL A 157 -3.20 6.38 2.98
C VAL A 157 -2.95 4.94 2.52
N HIS A 158 -1.77 4.70 1.94
CA HIS A 158 -1.39 3.39 1.41
C HIS A 158 0.12 3.19 1.46
N GLU A 159 0.54 1.93 1.56
CA GLU A 159 1.91 1.44 1.50
C GLU A 159 1.89 0.18 0.62
N TRP A 160 2.88 0.02 -0.25
CA TRP A 160 3.00 -1.13 -1.15
C TRP A 160 4.44 -1.30 -1.63
N GLU A 161 4.77 -2.50 -2.10
CA GLU A 161 6.03 -2.79 -2.77
C GLU A 161 5.86 -2.73 -4.30
N SER A 162 6.89 -2.30 -5.01
CA SER A 162 6.97 -2.41 -6.47
C SER A 162 8.35 -2.86 -6.90
N MET A 163 8.43 -3.57 -8.01
CA MET A 163 9.70 -3.99 -8.61
C MET A 163 9.51 -3.98 -10.13
N SER A 164 10.47 -3.45 -10.87
CA SER A 164 10.46 -3.58 -12.32
C SER A 164 11.85 -3.82 -12.86
N ASP A 165 11.93 -4.66 -13.89
CA ASP A 165 13.11 -4.84 -14.72
C ASP A 165 12.68 -4.80 -16.19
N SER A 166 13.11 -3.76 -16.90
CA SER A 166 12.94 -3.67 -18.36
C SER A 166 11.50 -3.85 -18.85
N GLY A 167 10.51 -3.38 -18.08
CA GLY A 167 9.07 -3.48 -18.39
C GLY A 167 8.36 -4.68 -17.74
N TRP A 168 9.11 -5.64 -17.22
CA TRP A 168 8.60 -6.75 -16.42
C TRP A 168 8.51 -6.36 -14.95
N GLY A 169 7.67 -7.07 -14.19
CA GLY A 169 7.60 -6.94 -12.74
C GLY A 169 6.22 -6.58 -12.23
N THR A 170 6.16 -5.92 -11.07
CA THR A 170 4.94 -5.62 -10.33
C THR A 170 4.89 -4.18 -9.85
N TRP A 171 3.78 -3.50 -10.09
CA TRP A 171 3.53 -2.12 -9.62
C TRP A 171 2.08 -1.91 -9.23
N THR A 172 1.79 -0.77 -8.62
CA THR A 172 0.43 -0.35 -8.28
C THR A 172 -0.06 0.70 -9.25
N GLU A 173 -1.21 0.44 -9.88
CA GLU A 173 -1.92 1.42 -10.69
C GLU A 173 -3.01 2.10 -9.87
N PHE A 174 -2.98 3.44 -9.83
CA PHE A 174 -4.01 4.26 -9.22
C PHE A 174 -5.00 4.74 -10.30
N ILE A 175 -6.29 4.54 -10.03
CA ILE A 175 -7.38 4.85 -10.93
C ILE A 175 -8.35 5.79 -10.21
N GLY A 176 -8.52 7.00 -10.72
CA GLY A 176 -9.44 7.99 -10.18
C GLY A 176 -9.56 9.20 -11.10
N ASP A 177 -10.60 10.01 -10.89
CA ASP A 177 -10.69 11.32 -11.51
C ASP A 177 -9.72 12.27 -10.80
N VAL A 178 -8.55 12.46 -11.41
CA VAL A 178 -7.47 13.30 -10.89
C VAL A 178 -7.42 14.66 -11.58
N SER A 179 -8.47 15.02 -12.33
CA SER A 179 -8.52 16.27 -13.09
C SER A 179 -8.83 17.46 -12.16
N GLY A 180 -7.80 18.27 -11.90
CA GLY A 180 -7.88 19.58 -11.24
C GLY A 180 -7.98 19.56 -9.70
N LYS A 181 -8.84 18.75 -9.09
CA LYS A 181 -8.97 18.67 -7.62
C LYS A 181 -8.62 17.29 -7.10
N ASP A 182 -8.21 17.21 -5.84
CA ASP A 182 -8.10 15.91 -5.16
C ASP A 182 -9.42 15.14 -5.30
N PRO A 183 -9.39 13.88 -5.73
CA PRO A 183 -10.58 13.06 -5.72
C PRO A 183 -11.08 12.85 -4.28
N GLU A 184 -12.38 12.65 -4.12
CA GLU A 184 -12.98 12.18 -2.86
C GLU A 184 -12.97 10.65 -2.75
N SER A 185 -12.73 9.96 -3.87
CA SER A 185 -12.56 8.51 -3.93
C SER A 185 -11.70 8.10 -5.11
N PHE A 186 -10.90 7.07 -4.94
CA PHE A 186 -10.10 6.45 -5.99
C PHE A 186 -9.92 4.97 -5.68
N TYR A 187 -9.36 4.23 -6.63
CA TYR A 187 -9.04 2.82 -6.48
C TYR A 187 -7.58 2.59 -6.84
N CYS A 188 -7.00 1.51 -6.34
CA CYS A 188 -5.79 0.96 -6.92
C CYS A 188 -5.96 -0.53 -7.18
N LYS A 189 -5.07 -1.07 -8.00
CA LYS A 189 -4.84 -2.51 -8.17
C LYS A 189 -3.35 -2.75 -8.27
N ILE A 190 -2.92 -3.95 -7.88
CA ILE A 190 -1.59 -4.43 -8.21
C ILE A 190 -1.65 -5.00 -9.62
N VAL A 191 -0.69 -4.61 -10.44
CA VAL A 191 -0.46 -5.14 -11.78
C VAL A 191 0.87 -5.88 -11.75
N SER A 192 0.86 -7.13 -12.19
CA SER A 192 2.07 -7.91 -12.43
C SER A 192 2.11 -8.30 -13.89
N TYR A 193 3.27 -8.13 -14.52
CA TYR A 193 3.54 -8.59 -15.88
C TYR A 193 4.83 -9.39 -15.87
N ASP A 194 4.70 -10.70 -15.99
CA ASP A 194 5.79 -11.66 -15.85
C ASP A 194 5.96 -12.47 -17.15
N PRO A 195 7.20 -12.83 -17.52
CA PRO A 195 7.46 -13.65 -18.69
C PRO A 195 6.84 -15.04 -18.52
N THR A 196 6.43 -15.65 -19.63
CA THR A 196 5.96 -17.05 -19.59
C THR A 196 7.13 -18.02 -19.58
N ASP A 197 6.94 -19.21 -19.00
CA ASP A 197 7.93 -20.30 -19.04
C ASP A 197 8.14 -20.92 -20.45
N ASP A 198 7.42 -20.45 -21.46
CA ASP A 198 7.56 -20.91 -22.85
C ASP A 198 8.78 -20.26 -23.52
N ASP A 199 9.36 -20.90 -24.54
CA ASP A 199 10.54 -20.43 -25.30
C ASP A 199 10.34 -19.09 -26.05
N SER A 200 9.19 -18.44 -25.92
CA SER A 200 8.92 -17.14 -26.54
C SER A 200 9.31 -15.99 -25.61
N GLU A 201 10.43 -15.34 -25.92
CA GLU A 201 10.97 -14.19 -25.17
C GLU A 201 10.02 -12.99 -25.11
N ASP A 202 9.03 -12.92 -26.01
CA ASP A 202 8.10 -11.80 -26.13
C ASP A 202 6.75 -12.01 -25.44
N LEU A 203 6.45 -13.19 -24.87
CA LEU A 203 5.15 -13.46 -24.23
C LEU A 203 5.21 -13.31 -22.71
N GLY A 204 4.20 -12.63 -22.18
CA GLY A 204 3.99 -12.49 -20.75
C GLY A 204 2.56 -12.77 -20.33
N ILE A 205 2.38 -12.90 -19.03
CA ILE A 205 1.07 -12.99 -18.38
C ILE A 205 0.89 -11.71 -17.56
N VAL A 206 -0.11 -10.90 -17.93
CA VAL A 206 -0.57 -9.81 -17.08
C VAL A 206 -1.59 -10.35 -16.09
N THR A 207 -1.41 -10.02 -14.81
CA THR A 207 -2.40 -10.28 -13.76
C THR A 207 -2.78 -9.00 -13.04
N TYR A 208 -4.03 -8.93 -12.57
CA TYR A 208 -4.46 -7.91 -11.63
C TYR A 208 -4.90 -8.54 -10.31
N SER A 209 -4.38 -8.02 -9.21
CA SER A 209 -4.73 -8.44 -7.84
C SER A 209 -4.99 -7.24 -6.93
N ASP A 210 -5.39 -7.55 -5.70
CA ASP A 210 -5.47 -6.61 -4.57
C ASP A 210 -6.18 -5.28 -4.87
N SER A 211 -7.28 -5.36 -5.63
CA SER A 211 -8.09 -4.19 -5.94
C SER A 211 -8.58 -3.56 -4.64
N THR A 212 -8.23 -2.31 -4.40
CA THR A 212 -8.50 -1.59 -3.16
C THR A 212 -9.18 -0.27 -3.47
N SER A 213 -10.30 -0.01 -2.79
CA SER A 213 -10.99 1.27 -2.83
C SER A 213 -10.55 2.19 -1.72
N PHE A 214 -10.50 3.49 -2.01
CA PHE A 214 -10.19 4.55 -1.07
C PHE A 214 -11.31 5.58 -1.12
N SER A 215 -11.77 6.03 0.04
CA SER A 215 -12.80 7.07 0.15
C SER A 215 -12.50 8.01 1.30
N LEU A 216 -12.69 9.30 1.07
CA LEU A 216 -12.60 10.32 2.09
C LEU A 216 -13.90 10.34 2.90
N LYS A 217 -13.80 10.16 4.23
CA LYS A 217 -14.95 10.28 5.14
C LYS A 217 -14.63 11.29 6.24
N GLY A 218 -15.23 12.48 6.15
CA GLY A 218 -14.79 13.63 6.94
C GLY A 218 -13.38 14.02 6.50
N ASN A 219 -12.44 14.14 7.43
CA ASN A 219 -11.04 14.48 7.14
C ASN A 219 -10.10 13.26 7.10
N HIS A 220 -10.62 12.04 6.98
CA HIS A 220 -9.83 10.82 7.00
C HIS A 220 -10.13 9.91 5.82
N TRP A 221 -9.08 9.42 5.18
CA TRP A 221 -9.15 8.38 4.17
C TRP A 221 -9.42 7.03 4.79
N LYS A 222 -10.34 6.28 4.18
CA LYS A 222 -10.60 4.88 4.51
C LYS A 222 -10.31 4.03 3.30
N LYS A 223 -9.56 2.93 3.49
CA LYS A 223 -9.35 1.91 2.47
C LYS A 223 -10.22 0.68 2.71
N LYS A 224 -10.63 0.03 1.63
CA LYS A 224 -11.36 -1.24 1.65
C LYS A 224 -10.88 -2.11 0.48
N LEU A 225 -10.32 -3.27 0.81
CA LEU A 225 -9.98 -4.31 -0.15
C LEU A 225 -11.27 -4.86 -0.79
N LEU A 226 -11.26 -4.97 -2.12
CA LEU A 226 -12.40 -5.40 -2.92
C LEU A 226 -12.24 -6.81 -3.49
N SER A 227 -11.00 -7.23 -3.77
CA SER A 227 -10.67 -8.58 -4.25
C SER A 227 -10.18 -9.46 -3.10
N ALA A 228 -10.02 -10.76 -3.36
CA ALA A 228 -9.29 -11.62 -2.44
C ALA A 228 -7.82 -11.16 -2.41
N LYS A 229 -7.27 -11.08 -1.19
CA LYS A 229 -5.89 -10.64 -0.98
C LYS A 229 -4.91 -11.62 -1.63
N ASP A 230 -3.88 -11.09 -2.29
CA ASP A 230 -2.77 -11.84 -2.88
C ASP A 230 -3.26 -12.89 -3.92
N LYS A 231 -4.42 -12.64 -4.55
CA LYS A 231 -5.03 -13.52 -5.55
C LYS A 231 -5.42 -12.74 -6.81
N PRO A 232 -4.93 -13.15 -7.99
CA PRO A 232 -5.38 -12.58 -9.26
C PRO A 232 -6.89 -12.75 -9.43
N TYR A 233 -7.57 -11.67 -9.84
CA TYR A 233 -8.97 -11.70 -10.31
C TYR A 233 -9.09 -11.48 -11.82
N PHE A 234 -7.98 -11.13 -12.47
CA PHE A 234 -7.83 -11.02 -13.90
C PHE A 234 -6.48 -11.60 -14.29
N GLU A 235 -6.45 -12.29 -15.42
CA GLU A 235 -5.24 -12.85 -16.03
C GLU A 235 -5.41 -12.84 -17.55
N LYS A 236 -4.36 -12.44 -18.28
CA LYS A 236 -4.34 -12.50 -19.73
C LYS A 236 -2.91 -12.71 -20.24
N LYS A 237 -2.75 -13.68 -21.15
CA LYS A 237 -1.51 -13.83 -21.93
C LYS A 237 -1.49 -12.82 -23.07
N MET A 238 -0.39 -12.10 -23.24
CA MET A 238 -0.17 -11.13 -24.32
C MET A 238 1.30 -10.93 -24.60
N THR A 239 1.63 -10.27 -25.71
CA THR A 239 3.02 -9.91 -26.02
C THR A 239 3.48 -8.68 -25.25
N PHE A 240 4.80 -8.53 -25.06
CA PHE A 240 5.42 -7.36 -24.44
C PHE A 240 4.99 -6.06 -25.11
N ASN A 241 4.97 -6.03 -26.43
CA ASN A 241 4.55 -4.86 -27.19
C ASN A 241 3.05 -4.56 -27.02
N GLU A 242 2.17 -5.57 -27.03
CA GLU A 242 0.73 -5.34 -26.82
C GLU A 242 0.41 -4.82 -25.42
N PHE A 243 1.22 -5.20 -24.43
CA PHE A 243 1.09 -4.73 -23.06
C PHE A 243 1.50 -3.26 -22.93
N HIS A 244 2.69 -2.91 -23.40
CA HIS A 244 3.24 -1.54 -23.26
C HIS A 244 2.73 -0.52 -24.29
N GLN A 245 1.95 -0.94 -25.30
CA GLN A 245 1.23 -0.01 -26.19
C GLN A 245 -0.04 0.57 -25.54
N GLN A 246 -0.45 0.09 -24.37
CA GLN A 246 -1.68 0.54 -23.69
C GLN A 246 -1.49 1.82 -22.86
N ASP A 247 -0.28 2.40 -22.85
CA ASP A 247 0.08 3.65 -22.18
C ASP A 247 0.16 4.86 -23.12
#